data_AF-X1L3Z7-F1
#
_entry.id   AF-X1L3Z7-F1
#
_cell.length_a   1.000
_cell.length_b   1.000
_cell.length_c   1.000
_cell.angle_alpha   90.00
_cell.angle_beta   90.00
_cell.angle_gamma   90.00
#
_symmetry.space_group_name_H-M   'P 1'
#
loop_
_entity.id
_entity.type
_entity.pdbx_description
1 polymer ?
#
loop_
_entity_poly.entity_id
_entity_poly.type
_entity_poly.pdbx_seq_one_letter_code
_entity_poly.pdbx_strand_id
1 'polypeptide(L)'
;MPRKVYVLDTSAVIAGFVPGLVKAEQVTVQEVLEEARDLCSKLELETAVVAGKVKVVSPSREALDEIRREVIQTGDVVSAVDVKLLALTLDLKRAGDEPELMTDDYAIQNLASLF
;
A
#
# COMPACT_ATOMS: atom_id res chain seq x y z
N MET A 1 -19.72 9.22 -6.28
CA MET A 1 -19.45 7.77 -6.26
C MET A 1 -18.12 7.59 -5.58
N PRO A 2 -17.97 6.61 -4.68
CA PRO A 2 -16.66 6.29 -4.11
C PRO A 2 -15.69 5.96 -5.24
N ARG A 3 -14.45 6.42 -5.09
CA ARG A 3 -13.41 6.23 -6.10
C ARG A 3 -12.57 5.04 -5.69
N LYS A 4 -12.39 4.10 -6.62
CA LYS A 4 -11.51 2.96 -6.43
C LYS A 4 -10.05 3.38 -6.47
N VAL A 5 -9.28 2.98 -5.46
CA VAL A 5 -7.85 3.30 -5.31
C VAL A 5 -7.08 2.01 -5.03
N TYR A 6 -6.00 1.76 -5.75
CA TYR A 6 -5.08 0.67 -5.44
C TYR A 6 -3.92 1.18 -4.60
N VAL A 7 -3.69 0.54 -3.47
CA VAL A 7 -2.48 0.73 -2.66
C VAL A 7 -1.51 -0.37 -3.03
N LEU A 8 -0.36 -0.02 -3.59
CA LEU A 8 0.60 -0.97 -4.15
C LEU A 8 1.70 -1.30 -3.15
N ASP A 9 1.80 -2.58 -2.82
CA ASP A 9 2.96 -3.20 -2.19
C ASP A 9 3.98 -3.65 -3.26
N THR A 10 5.24 -3.87 -2.88
CA THR A 10 6.29 -4.42 -3.75
C THR A 10 5.87 -5.78 -4.31
N SER A 11 5.24 -6.61 -3.48
CA SER A 11 4.79 -7.96 -3.85
C SER A 11 3.82 -7.96 -5.03
N ALA A 12 2.93 -6.98 -5.13
CA ALA A 12 2.00 -6.87 -6.25
C ALA A 12 2.73 -6.68 -7.58
N VAL A 13 3.76 -5.82 -7.60
CA VAL A 13 4.57 -5.58 -8.80
C VAL A 13 5.36 -6.84 -9.18
N ILE A 14 5.99 -7.49 -8.19
CA ILE A 14 6.70 -8.76 -8.37
C ILE A 14 5.77 -9.85 -8.95
N ALA A 15 4.52 -9.90 -8.48
CA ALA A 15 3.50 -10.84 -8.93
C ALA A 15 2.93 -10.53 -10.34
N GLY A 16 3.42 -9.48 -11.00
CA GLY A 16 3.05 -9.12 -12.37
C GLY A 16 1.91 -8.10 -12.47
N PHE A 17 1.55 -7.42 -11.38
CA PHE A 17 0.70 -6.23 -11.48
C PHE A 17 1.48 -5.13 -12.21
N VAL A 18 0.97 -4.70 -13.37
CA VAL A 18 1.63 -3.68 -14.19
C VAL A 18 1.13 -2.28 -13.78
N PRO A 19 1.97 -1.44 -13.12
CA PRO A 19 1.53 -0.15 -12.64
C PRO A 19 1.09 0.78 -13.78
N GLY A 20 -0.03 1.46 -13.56
CA GLY A 20 -0.65 2.39 -14.51
C GLY A 20 -1.36 1.77 -15.72
N LEU A 21 -1.47 0.43 -15.81
CA LEU A 21 -2.29 -0.22 -16.83
C LEU A 21 -3.78 -0.22 -16.44
N VAL A 22 -4.07 -0.33 -15.14
CA VAL A 22 -5.43 -0.34 -14.61
C VAL A 22 -5.99 1.08 -14.50
N LYS A 23 -7.23 1.29 -14.96
CA LYS A 23 -7.96 2.56 -14.89
C LYS A 23 -8.53 2.84 -13.49
N ALA A 24 -7.65 2.90 -12.50
CA ALA A 24 -7.93 3.35 -11.15
C ALA A 24 -6.77 4.19 -10.65
N GLU A 25 -6.99 5.01 -9.62
CA GLU A 25 -5.86 5.68 -9.00
C GLU A 25 -4.97 4.66 -8.29
N GLN A 26 -3.66 4.84 -8.39
CA GLN A 26 -2.68 3.95 -7.79
C GLN A 26 -1.78 4.78 -6.89
N VAL A 27 -1.58 4.31 -5.67
CA VAL A 27 -0.74 4.97 -4.68
C VAL A 27 0.17 3.96 -4.01
N THR A 28 1.28 4.44 -3.45
CA THR A 28 2.19 3.66 -2.62
C THR A 28 2.87 4.58 -1.60
N VAL A 29 3.70 4.01 -0.73
CA VAL A 29 4.52 4.77 0.23
C VAL A 29 5.98 4.80 -0.24
N GLN A 30 6.75 5.79 0.21
CA GLN A 30 8.13 5.99 -0.23
C GLN A 30 9.01 4.75 0.06
N GLU A 31 8.76 4.10 1.20
CA GLU A 31 9.57 2.99 1.68
C GLU A 31 9.45 1.72 0.82
N VAL A 32 8.34 1.56 0.08
CA VAL A 32 8.17 0.46 -0.89
C VAL A 32 9.21 0.57 -2.03
N LEU A 33 9.51 1.79 -2.49
CA LEU A 33 10.55 2.03 -3.51
C LEU A 33 11.96 1.72 -2.99
N GLU A 34 12.16 1.90 -1.68
CA GLU A 34 13.44 1.68 -1.01
C GLU A 34 13.67 0.19 -0.69
N GLU A 35 12.60 -0.52 -0.34
CA GLU A 35 12.61 -1.94 -0.01
C GLU A 35 12.78 -2.84 -1.22
N ALA A 36 12.28 -2.43 -2.40
CA ALA A 36 12.36 -3.21 -3.63
C ALA A 36 13.81 -3.63 -3.96
N ARG A 37 14.14 -4.89 -3.67
CA ARG A 37 15.48 -5.46 -3.92
C ARG A 37 15.65 -6.00 -5.33
N ASP A 38 14.54 -6.40 -5.95
CA ASP A 38 14.52 -6.83 -7.34
C ASP A 38 14.60 -5.60 -8.26
N LEU A 39 15.61 -5.59 -9.13
CA LEU A 39 15.92 -4.44 -9.98
C LEU A 39 14.80 -4.16 -11.00
N CYS A 40 14.14 -5.21 -11.52
CA CYS A 40 13.06 -5.06 -12.48
C CYS A 40 11.84 -4.41 -11.83
N SER A 41 11.37 -4.98 -10.72
CA SER A 41 10.19 -4.49 -9.98
C SER A 41 10.40 -3.07 -9.48
N LYS A 42 11.61 -2.75 -9.00
CA LYS A 42 11.99 -1.40 -8.60
C LYS A 42 11.92 -0.42 -9.76
N LEU A 43 12.54 -0.74 -10.89
CA LEU A 43 12.56 0.13 -12.06
C LEU A 43 11.15 0.38 -12.61
N GLU A 44 10.30 -0.65 -12.64
CA GLU A 44 8.91 -0.54 -13.06
C GLU A 44 8.11 0.42 -12.17
N LEU A 45 8.22 0.25 -10.85
CA LEU A 45 7.50 1.09 -9.89
C LEU A 45 8.01 2.53 -9.90
N GLU A 46 9.33 2.74 -9.90
CA GLU A 46 9.93 4.08 -10.01
C GLU A 46 9.54 4.78 -11.32
N THR A 47 9.56 4.06 -12.45
CA THR A 47 9.14 4.61 -13.75
C THR A 47 7.68 5.02 -13.72
N ALA A 48 6.81 4.22 -13.09
CA ALA A 48 5.40 4.54 -12.96
C ALA A 48 5.15 5.77 -12.06
N VAL A 49 5.94 5.93 -11.00
CA VAL A 49 5.92 7.13 -10.14
C VAL A 49 6.36 8.35 -10.93
N VAL A 50 7.50 8.29 -11.63
CA VAL A 50 8.02 9.41 -12.46
C VAL A 50 7.04 9.78 -13.58
N ALA A 51 6.36 8.79 -14.17
CA ALA A 51 5.34 9.02 -15.21
C ALA A 51 4.00 9.53 -14.65
N GLY A 52 3.86 9.71 -13.33
CA GLY A 52 2.63 10.17 -12.68
C GLY A 52 1.49 9.15 -12.67
N LYS A 53 1.79 7.88 -12.96
CA LYS A 53 0.82 6.76 -12.98
C LYS A 53 0.56 6.21 -11.57
N VAL A 54 1.56 6.29 -10.69
CA VAL A 54 1.47 5.92 -9.27
C VAL A 54 1.87 7.14 -8.45
N LYS A 55 1.10 7.46 -7.40
CA LYS A 55 1.44 8.55 -6.48
C LYS A 55 2.11 8.01 -5.23
N VAL A 56 3.16 8.68 -4.77
CA VAL A 56 3.76 8.41 -3.46
C VAL A 56 3.04 9.27 -2.43
N VAL A 57 2.43 8.64 -1.43
CA VAL A 57 1.61 9.30 -0.40
C VAL A 57 2.04 8.81 0.98
N SER A 58 2.21 9.72 1.93
CA SER A 58 2.45 9.36 3.32
C SER A 58 1.14 9.27 4.09
N PRO A 59 0.96 8.23 4.93
CA PRO A 59 -0.21 8.13 5.80
C PRO A 59 -0.19 9.19 6.91
N SER A 60 -1.36 9.47 7.45
CA SER A 60 -1.58 10.29 8.63
C SER A 60 -0.98 9.64 9.87
N ARG A 61 -0.63 10.47 10.86
CA ARG A 61 -0.10 9.96 12.13
C ARG A 61 -1.18 9.21 12.90
N GLU A 62 -2.42 9.67 12.79
CA GLU A 62 -3.59 9.09 13.44
C GLU A 62 -3.83 7.66 12.94
N ALA A 63 -3.76 7.43 11.62
CA ALA A 63 -3.87 6.08 11.06
C ALA A 63 -2.67 5.20 11.43
N LEU A 64 -1.45 5.74 11.44
CA LEU A 64 -0.26 5.00 11.88
C LEU A 64 -0.37 4.51 13.32
N ASP A 65 -0.78 5.39 14.23
CA ASP A 65 -0.93 5.05 15.65
C ASP A 65 -2.06 4.04 15.88
N GLU A 66 -3.11 4.07 15.05
CA GLU A 66 -4.18 3.08 15.07
C GLU A 66 -3.73 1.70 14.60
N ILE A 67 -3.15 1.61 13.40
CA ILE A 67 -2.65 0.34 12.85
C ILE A 67 -1.61 -0.29 13.79
N ARG A 68 -0.73 0.52 14.41
CA ARG A 68 0.22 0.00 15.41
C ARG A 68 -0.48 -0.64 16.61
N ARG A 69 -1.61 -0.08 17.07
CA ARG A 69 -2.39 -0.67 18.15
C ARG A 69 -3.05 -1.97 17.70
N GLU A 70 -3.59 -2.02 16.50
CA GLU A 70 -4.17 -3.25 15.93
C GLU A 70 -3.13 -4.36 15.83
N VAL A 71 -1.95 -4.08 15.26
CA VAL A 71 -0.83 -5.03 15.17
C VAL A 71 -0.43 -5.58 16.55
N ILE A 72 -0.37 -4.73 17.57
CA ILE A 72 -0.06 -5.17 18.94
C ILE A 72 -1.18 -6.05 19.51
N GLN A 73 -2.44 -5.73 19.22
CA GLN A 73 -3.59 -6.48 19.73
C GLN A 73 -3.74 -7.85 19.07
N THR A 74 -3.51 -7.95 17.76
CA THR A 74 -3.58 -9.23 17.04
C THR A 74 -2.35 -10.10 17.29
N GLY A 75 -1.21 -9.48 17.62
CA GLY A 75 0.07 -10.16 17.78
C GLY A 75 0.73 -10.52 16.45
N ASP A 76 0.25 -9.96 15.33
CA ASP A 76 0.87 -10.13 14.02
C ASP A 76 2.28 -9.51 13.98
N VAL A 77 3.17 -10.15 13.23
CA VAL A 77 4.54 -9.64 13.03
C VAL A 77 4.63 -9.10 11.61
N VAL A 78 4.61 -7.78 11.50
CA VAL A 78 4.68 -7.05 10.22
C VAL A 78 5.81 -6.01 10.23
N SER A 79 6.28 -5.65 9.05
CA SER A 79 7.32 -4.66 8.84
C SER A 79 6.83 -3.23 9.11
N ALA A 80 7.77 -2.28 9.23
CA ALA A 80 7.41 -0.87 9.33
C ALA A 80 6.77 -0.32 8.04
N VAL A 81 7.07 -0.94 6.89
CA VAL A 81 6.50 -0.58 5.58
C VAL A 81 5.05 -1.06 5.51
N ASP A 82 4.78 -2.27 5.99
CA ASP A 82 3.43 -2.87 6.05
C ASP A 82 2.49 -2.00 6.89
N VAL A 83 2.96 -1.53 8.05
CA VAL A 83 2.20 -0.59 8.91
C VAL A 83 1.87 0.70 8.16
N LYS A 84 2.77 1.21 7.32
CA LYS A 84 2.51 2.43 6.52
C LYS A 84 1.51 2.17 5.41
N LEU A 85 1.58 1.03 4.74
CA LEU A 85 0.64 0.62 3.68
C LEU A 85 -0.78 0.43 4.24
N LEU A 86 -0.90 -0.26 5.39
CA LEU A 86 -2.16 -0.43 6.11
C LEU A 86 -2.72 0.93 6.57
N ALA A 87 -1.88 1.81 7.11
CA ALA A 87 -2.31 3.13 7.56
C ALA A 87 -2.78 4.01 6.38
N LEU A 88 -2.08 3.97 5.24
CA LEU A 88 -2.50 4.69 4.04
C LEU A 88 -3.84 4.17 3.51
N THR A 89 -4.03 2.85 3.54
CA THR A 89 -5.30 2.21 3.17
C THR A 89 -6.44 2.70 4.08
N LEU A 90 -6.20 2.76 5.40
CA LEU A 90 -7.17 3.26 6.36
C LEU A 90 -7.53 4.74 6.13
N ASP A 91 -6.55 5.59 5.83
CA ASP A 91 -6.79 7.01 5.52
C ASP A 91 -7.69 7.19 4.29
N LEU A 92 -7.40 6.46 3.21
CA LEU A 92 -8.21 6.50 1.98
C LEU A 92 -9.64 6.05 2.26
N LYS A 93 -9.81 4.98 3.04
CA LYS A 93 -11.14 4.50 3.45
C LYS A 93 -11.90 5.58 4.23
N ARG A 94 -11.23 6.27 5.16
CA ARG A 94 -11.79 7.39 5.94
C ARG A 94 -12.11 8.62 5.09
N ALA A 95 -11.36 8.83 4.01
CA ALA A 95 -11.63 9.89 3.03
C ALA A 95 -12.84 9.58 2.13
N GLY A 96 -13.43 8.38 2.24
CA GLY A 96 -14.60 7.95 1.45
C GLY A 96 -14.24 7.31 0.11
N ASP A 97 -12.97 6.94 -0.08
CA ASP A 97 -12.54 6.11 -1.21
C ASP A 97 -12.81 4.62 -0.95
N GLU A 98 -12.69 3.79 -1.99
CA GLU A 98 -12.70 2.33 -1.93
C GLU A 98 -11.28 1.79 -2.19
N PRO A 99 -10.40 1.79 -1.18
CA PRO A 99 -9.04 1.31 -1.35
C PRO A 99 -8.96 -0.21 -1.38
N GLU A 100 -8.12 -0.75 -2.26
CA GLU A 100 -7.72 -2.16 -2.31
C GLU A 100 -6.19 -2.24 -2.17
N LEU A 101 -5.72 -2.85 -1.07
CA LEU A 101 -4.31 -3.10 -0.84
C LEU A 101 -3.87 -4.32 -1.63
N MET A 102 -3.02 -4.10 -2.62
CA MET A 102 -2.51 -5.13 -3.52
C MET A 102 -1.25 -5.72 -2.88
N THR A 103 -1.37 -6.90 -2.26
CA THR A 103 -0.28 -7.61 -1.59
C THR A 103 -0.51 -9.13 -1.62
N ASP A 104 0.56 -9.92 -1.59
CA ASP A 104 0.49 -11.38 -1.40
C ASP A 104 0.73 -11.84 0.05
N ASP A 105 0.98 -10.91 0.98
CA ASP A 105 1.26 -11.21 2.38
C ASP A 105 -0.02 -11.44 3.20
N TYR A 106 -0.16 -12.64 3.78
CA TYR A 106 -1.32 -13.02 4.59
C TYR A 106 -1.46 -12.22 5.89
N ALA A 107 -0.37 -11.81 6.53
CA ALA A 107 -0.43 -11.02 7.76
C ALA A 107 -1.01 -9.63 7.46
N ILE A 108 -0.59 -9.03 6.35
CA ILE A 108 -1.14 -7.75 5.89
C ILE A 108 -2.62 -7.89 5.51
N GLN A 109 -2.99 -8.96 4.80
CA GLN A 109 -4.40 -9.21 4.43
C GLN A 109 -5.30 -9.41 5.65
N ASN A 110 -4.82 -10.13 6.68
CA ASN A 110 -5.56 -10.33 7.92
C ASN A 110 -5.83 -8.99 8.62
N LEU A 111 -4.79 -8.17 8.78
CA LEU A 111 -4.91 -6.84 9.40
C LEU A 111 -5.82 -5.91 8.59
N ALA A 112 -5.71 -5.93 7.26
CA ALA A 112 -6.56 -5.13 6.38
C ALA A 112 -8.04 -5.51 6.47
N SER A 113 -8.36 -6.77 6.82
CA SER A 113 -9.75 -7.22 6.97
C SER A 113 -10.46 -6.67 8.22
N LEU A 114 -9.71 -6.07 9.15
CA LEU A 114 -10.24 -5.56 10.42
C LEU A 114 -10.88 -4.18 10.30
N PHE A 115 -10.63 -3.44 9.21
CA PHE A 115 -11.06 -2.05 9.09
C PHE A 115 -11.77 -1.72 7.79
#